data_AF-A0A380JD14-F1
#
_entry.id   AF-A0A380JD14-F1
#
_cell.length_a   1.000
_cell.length_b   1.000
_cell.length_c   1.000
_cell.angle_alpha   90.00
_cell.angle_beta   90.00
_cell.angle_gamma   90.00
#
_symmetry.space_group_name_H-M   'P 1'
#
loop_
_entity.id
_entity.type
_entity.pdbx_description
1 polymer ?
#
loop_
_entity_poly.entity_id
_entity_poly.type
_entity_poly.pdbx_seq_one_letter_code
_entity_poly.pdbx_strand_id
1 'polypeptide(L)' 'MDKEQLINYMKMTLAEIIGCDADDIDENTSFFKLGITSVQALKVINKMRKKLNVEINPAAIFQYKCISDLAAYFLTLI' A
#
# COMPACT_ATOMS: atom_id res chain seq x y z
N MET A 1 5.93 -10.48 -10.51
CA MET A 1 6.19 -9.80 -9.23
C MET A 1 5.61 -10.69 -8.16
N ASP A 2 6.40 -11.14 -7.19
CA ASP A 2 5.91 -11.95 -6.08
C ASP A 2 5.39 -11.08 -4.92
N LYS A 3 4.88 -11.72 -3.86
CA LYS A 3 4.29 -11.04 -2.70
C LYS A 3 5.29 -10.15 -1.97
N GLU A 4 6.52 -10.61 -1.80
CA GLU A 4 7.55 -9.91 -1.05
C GLU A 4 8.01 -8.66 -1.79
N GLN A 5 8.23 -8.78 -3.11
CA GLN A 5 8.52 -7.64 -3.98
C GLN A 5 7.42 -6.58 -3.93
N LEU A 6 6.16 -7.00 -3.90
CA LEU A 6 5.02 -6.09 -3.83
C LEU A 6 4.95 -5.35 -2.49
N ILE A 7 5.13 -6.08 -1.38
CA ILE A 7 5.15 -5.49 -0.03
C ILE A 7 6.28 -4.46 0.07
N ASN A 8 7.49 -4.80 -0.38
CA ASN A 8 8.63 -3.88 -0.36
C ASN A 8 8.37 -2.63 -1.20
N TYR A 9 7.78 -2.78 -2.37
CA TYR A 9 7.39 -1.64 -3.20
C TYR A 9 6.32 -0.75 -2.52
N MET A 10 5.33 -1.35 -1.85
CA MET A 10 4.34 -0.60 -1.09
C MET A 10 4.97 0.15 0.10
N LYS A 11 5.89 -0.49 0.85
CA LYS A 11 6.63 0.15 1.95
C LYS A 11 7.40 1.36 1.45
N MET A 12 8.18 1.22 0.37
CA MET A 12 8.90 2.34 -0.24
C MET A 12 7.97 3.48 -0.66
N THR A 13 6.83 3.14 -1.26
CA THR A 13 5.83 4.13 -1.71
C THR A 13 5.20 4.87 -0.52
N LEU A 14 4.93 4.15 0.57
CA LEU A 14 4.40 4.73 1.80
C LEU A 14 5.41 5.63 2.48
N ALA A 15 6.65 5.15 2.66
CA ALA A 15 7.78 5.89 3.21
C ALA A 15 8.01 7.23 2.51
N GLU A 16 7.98 7.24 1.17
CA GLU A 16 8.09 8.46 0.36
C GLU A 16 6.94 9.45 0.63
N ILE A 17 5.73 8.96 0.89
CA ILE A 17 4.53 9.79 1.10
C ILE A 17 4.44 10.35 2.51
N ILE A 18 4.93 9.61 3.52
CA ILE A 18 4.89 10.01 4.93
C ILE A 18 6.19 10.65 5.41
N GLY A 19 7.29 10.49 4.67
CA GLY A 19 8.59 11.06 5.00
C GLY A 19 9.33 10.29 6.11
N CYS A 20 9.26 8.96 6.11
CA CYS A 20 10.04 8.09 7.01
C CYS A 20 10.87 7.08 6.22
N ASP A 21 11.63 6.24 6.92
CA ASP A 21 12.32 5.12 6.28
C ASP A 21 11.33 3.97 5.98
N ALA A 22 11.57 3.23 4.90
CA ALA A 22 10.76 2.06 4.54
C ALA A 22 11.00 0.88 5.49
N ASP A 23 12.20 0.80 6.08
CA ASP A 23 12.54 -0.23 7.07
C ASP A 23 11.81 -0.03 8.41
N ASP A 24 11.38 1.20 8.71
CA ASP A 24 10.57 1.52 9.89
C ASP A 24 9.08 1.14 9.72
N ILE A 25 8.67 0.74 8.51
CA ILE A 25 7.27 0.41 8.20
C ILE A 25 7.05 -1.09 8.32
N ASP A 26 6.36 -1.49 9.38
CA ASP A 26 5.86 -2.85 9.54
C ASP A 26 4.61 -3.09 8.66
N GLU A 27 4.65 -4.16 7.88
CA GLU A 27 3.62 -4.52 6.89
C GLU A 27 2.28 -4.95 7.50
N ASN A 28 2.29 -5.39 8.76
CA ASN A 28 1.10 -5.83 9.50
C ASN A 28 0.52 -4.70 10.36
N THR A 29 1.23 -3.58 10.47
CA THR A 29 0.76 -2.39 11.16
C THR A 29 -0.31 -1.71 10.34
N SER A 30 -1.39 -1.31 11.01
CA SER A 30 -2.49 -0.67 10.30
C SER A 30 -2.10 0.71 9.80
N PHE A 31 -2.62 1.10 8.63
CA PHE A 31 -2.39 2.42 8.06
C PHE A 31 -2.72 3.54 9.07
N PHE A 32 -3.79 3.37 9.83
CA PHE A 32 -4.17 4.30 10.89
C PHE A 32 -3.09 4.44 11.99
N LYS A 33 -2.48 3.33 12.43
CA LYS A 33 -1.40 3.36 13.42
C LYS A 33 -0.12 4.01 12.88
N LEU A 34 0.13 3.87 11.57
CA LEU A 34 1.22 4.56 10.87
C LEU A 34 0.96 6.06 10.66
N GLY A 35 -0.17 6.60 11.16
CA GLY A 35 -0.54 8.00 10.98
C GLY A 35 -0.97 8.33 9.54
N ILE A 36 -1.30 7.33 8.74
CA ILE A 36 -1.74 7.53 7.35
C ILE A 36 -3.13 8.18 7.35
N THR A 37 -3.23 9.31 6.66
CA THR A 37 -4.51 9.96 6.36
C THR A 37 -5.16 9.35 5.12
N SER A 38 -6.48 9.52 4.96
CA SER A 38 -7.22 9.05 3.79
C SER A 38 -6.63 9.56 2.46
N VAL A 39 -6.11 10.80 2.45
CA VAL A 39 -5.49 11.41 1.25
C VAL A 39 -4.18 10.71 0.90
N GLN A 40 -3.33 10.40 1.88
CA GLN A 40 -2.09 9.66 1.67
C GLN A 40 -2.37 8.23 1.20
N ALA A 41 -3.35 7.57 1.82
CA ALA A 41 -3.82 6.25 1.44
C ALA A 41 -4.24 6.21 -0.05
N LEU A 42 -5.08 7.16 -0.48
CA LEU A 42 -5.50 7.33 -1.87
C LEU A 42 -4.31 7.51 -2.83
N LYS A 43 -3.29 8.29 -2.44
CA LYS A 43 -2.07 8.48 -3.24
C LYS A 43 -1.31 7.16 -3.43
N VAL A 44 -1.16 6.36 -2.36
CA VAL A 44 -0.52 5.04 -2.42
C VAL A 44 -1.24 4.15 -3.42
N ILE A 45 -2.56 3.95 -3.26
CA ILE A 45 -3.31 3.09 -4.18
C ILE A 45 -3.22 3.57 -5.64
N ASN A 46 -3.29 4.88 -5.87
CA ASN A 46 -3.19 5.41 -7.23
C ASN A 46 -1.81 5.16 -7.85
N LYS A 47 -0.72 5.24 -7.07
CA LYS A 47 0.62 4.82 -7.52
C LYS A 47 0.64 3.32 -7.83
N MET A 48 0.09 2.48 -6.95
CA MET A 48 0.05 1.02 -7.15
C MET A 48 -0.68 0.62 -8.43
N ARG A 49 -1.85 1.20 -8.69
CA ARG A 49 -2.61 0.95 -9.93
C ARG A 49 -1.83 1.25 -11.18
N LYS A 50 -1.18 2.42 -11.21
CA LYS A 50 -0.38 2.85 -12.36
C LYS A 50 0.82 1.92 -12.56
N LYS A 51 1.46 1.51 -11.47
CA LYS A 51 2.61 0.61 -11.52
C LYS A 51 2.25 -0.80 -12.00
N LEU A 52 1.13 -1.33 -11.53
CA LEU A 52 0.67 -2.69 -11.81
C LEU A 52 -0.26 -2.78 -13.02
N ASN A 53 -0.64 -1.64 -13.59
CA ASN A 53 -1.60 -1.53 -14.68
C ASN A 53 -2.94 -2.23 -14.38
N VAL A 54 -3.46 -2.04 -13.15
CA VAL A 54 -4.73 -2.62 -12.69
C VAL A 54 -5.79 -1.56 -12.46
N GLU A 55 -7.03 -1.90 -12.80
CA GLU A 55 -8.21 -1.10 -12.48
C GLU A 55 -8.87 -1.60 -11.20
N ILE A 56 -8.75 -0.83 -10.12
CA ILE A 56 -9.47 -1.11 -8.87
C ILE A 56 -10.31 0.10 -8.45
N ASN A 57 -11.15 0.01 -7.42
CA ASN A 57 -11.83 1.19 -6.84
C ASN A 57 -10.99 1.78 -5.68
N PRO A 58 -10.68 3.11 -5.63
CA PRO A 58 -9.74 3.62 -4.62
C PRO A 58 -10.27 3.45 -3.22
N ALA A 59 -11.61 3.37 -3.09
CA ALA A 59 -12.29 3.06 -1.85
C ALA A 59 -11.94 1.67 -1.30
N ALA A 60 -11.35 0.78 -2.11
CA ALA A 60 -10.88 -0.52 -1.63
C ALA A 60 -9.83 -0.37 -0.51
N ILE A 61 -9.09 0.75 -0.43
CA ILE A 61 -8.16 0.98 0.69
C ILE A 61 -8.83 0.96 2.05
N PHE A 62 -10.11 1.35 2.13
CA PHE A 62 -10.85 1.34 3.39
C PHE A 62 -11.21 -0.08 3.85
N GLN A 63 -11.08 -1.07 2.97
CA GLN A 63 -11.34 -2.47 3.26
C GLN A 63 -10.10 -3.21 3.79
N TYR A 64 -8.89 -2.67 3.53
CA TYR A 64 -7.61 -3.28 3.91
C TYR A 64 -6.94 -2.48 5.02
N LYS A 65 -6.56 -3.15 6.10
CA LYS A 65 -6.07 -2.46 7.30
C LYS A 65 -4.59 -2.15 7.22
N CYS A 66 -3.80 -2.99 6.58
CA CYS A 66 -2.34 -2.92 6.51
C CYS A 66 -1.79 -3.25 5.11
N ILE A 67 -0.47 -3.14 4.94
CA ILE A 67 0.22 -3.40 3.67
C ILE A 67 0.05 -4.86 3.25
N SER A 68 0.19 -5.80 4.18
CA SER A 68 0.05 -7.24 3.91
C SER A 68 -1.30 -7.59 3.28
N ASP A 69 -2.39 -7.04 3.83
CA ASP A 69 -3.75 -7.26 3.33
C ASP A 69 -3.92 -6.66 1.92
N LEU A 70 -3.43 -5.43 1.74
CA LEU A 70 -3.53 -4.73 0.46
C LEU A 70 -2.71 -5.45 -0.62
N ALA A 71 -1.48 -5.87 -0.31
CA ALA A 71 -0.62 -6.63 -1.21
C ALA A 71 -1.26 -7.96 -1.61
N ALA A 72 -1.85 -8.70 -0.67
CA ALA A 72 -2.57 -9.92 -0.95
C ALA A 72 -3.72 -9.69 -1.95
N TYR A 73 -4.49 -8.62 -1.79
CA TYR A 73 -5.54 -8.26 -2.73
C TYR A 73 -5.00 -7.94 -4.13
N PHE A 74 -3.95 -7.11 -4.25
CA PHE A 74 -3.35 -6.79 -5.54
C PHE A 74 -2.80 -8.02 -6.27
N LEU A 75 -2.26 -9.01 -5.55
CA LEU A 75 -1.81 -10.27 -6.14
C LEU A 75 -2.95 -11.09 -6.77
N THR A 76 -4.19 -10.93 -6.31
CA THR A 76 -5.34 -11.62 -6.94
C THR A 76 -5.77 -11.00 -8.27
N LEU A 77 -5.21 -9.85 -8.63
CA LEU A 77 -5.60 -9.04 -9.78
C LEU A 77 -4.55 -9.02 -10.90
N ILE A 78 -3.37 -9.58 -10.66
CA ILE A 78 -2.25 -9.63 -11.60
C ILE A 78 -1.90 -11.05 -12.02
#